data_AF-A0A0A9WCW5-F1
#
_entry.id   AF-A0A0A9WCW5-F1
#
_cell.length_a   1.000
_cell.length_b   1.000
_cell.length_c   1.000
_cell.angle_alpha   90.00
_cell.angle_beta   90.00
_cell.angle_gamma   90.00
#
_symmetry.space_group_name_H-M   'P 1'
#
loop_
_entity.id
_entity.type
_entity.pdbx_description
1 polymer ?
#
loop_
_entity_poly.entity_id
_entity_poly.type
_entity_poly.pdbx_seq_one_letter_code
_entity_poly.pdbx_strand_id
1 'polypeptide(L)'
;MGPPPAGGPNQKGPTSLFILTEENPLRRYTRFIIEWPPFEYAVLLTIIANCVVLALEEHLPEGDKTTLAKKLEQTEAYFLGIFCVEASLKILALGFVLHRGSYLRNIWNIMDFFVVVTGFITLIPTNELDMDLRTLRAIRVLRPLKLVSGIPSLQVVLKSIIKAMAPLLQIGLLVLFAIVIFAIIGLEFYSGALHKTCYDLEDLREIVLEGDAATPCNTDNKTEAPAGAYVCDSNVSLCLEEWEGPNNGITSFDNIGFAMLTVFQCITMEGWTAILYWMNDAIGSSFNWLYFVPLIVLGSFFMLNLVLGVLSGEFAKEREKVENRQTFLKLRRQHQLERELNGYVEWICKAEEVILAEERTTEEEKMHIIEARRRAAAKRKKLKSLGKSKSTDTEEEEGEEEGEDGFSRASYLGKKVKNKGACVSFWRAEKRFRFWIRHVVKAQWFYWFVIVLVFFNTVCVAVEHYGQPQFLTRFLYFAEYGFLGLFMMEMVVKMYALGPRIYFESA
;
A
#
# COMPACT_ATOMS: atom_id res chain seq x y z
N MET A 1 -27.28 -13.95 -8.25
CA MET A 1 -26.92 -15.36 -7.97
C MET A 1 -27.68 -15.77 -6.71
N GLY A 2 -28.69 -16.62 -6.86
CA GLY A 2 -29.49 -17.11 -5.73
C GLY A 2 -28.67 -18.00 -4.80
N PRO A 3 -29.11 -18.19 -3.54
CA PRO A 3 -28.48 -19.13 -2.64
C PRO A 3 -28.60 -20.56 -3.20
N PRO A 4 -27.63 -21.45 -2.92
CA PRO A 4 -27.69 -22.82 -3.41
C PRO A 4 -28.90 -23.55 -2.82
N PRO A 5 -29.46 -24.56 -3.52
CA PRO A 5 -30.55 -25.36 -2.97
C PRO A 5 -30.02 -26.13 -1.76
N ALA A 6 -30.78 -26.08 -0.66
CA ALA A 6 -30.54 -26.90 0.51
C ALA A 6 -30.63 -28.38 0.10
N GLY A 7 -29.49 -29.08 0.16
CA GLY A 7 -29.41 -30.51 -0.13
C GLY A 7 -30.20 -31.30 0.92
N GLY A 8 -31.06 -32.21 0.46
CA GLY A 8 -31.79 -33.13 1.31
C GLY A 8 -30.87 -34.08 2.10
N PRO A 9 -31.37 -34.73 3.15
CA PRO A 9 -30.57 -35.43 4.18
C PRO A 9 -29.85 -36.72 3.72
N ASN A 10 -29.68 -36.96 2.41
CA ASN A 10 -29.12 -38.20 1.87
C ASN A 10 -28.14 -38.04 0.69
N GLN A 11 -27.56 -36.85 0.46
CA GLN A 11 -26.37 -36.76 -0.41
C GLN A 11 -25.13 -37.08 0.41
N LYS A 12 -24.59 -38.31 0.26
CA LYS A 12 -23.27 -38.69 0.78
C LYS A 12 -22.25 -37.65 0.31
N GLY A 13 -21.77 -36.85 1.26
CA GLY A 13 -20.75 -35.86 0.99
C GLY A 13 -19.48 -36.49 0.42
N PRO A 14 -18.71 -35.74 -0.36
CA PRO A 14 -17.55 -36.24 -1.06
C PRO A 14 -16.46 -36.83 -0.14
N THR A 15 -15.97 -38.04 -0.46
CA THR A 15 -14.86 -38.69 0.25
C THR A 15 -13.52 -38.02 -0.05
N SER A 16 -12.73 -37.66 0.97
CA SER A 16 -11.33 -37.23 0.78
C SER A 16 -10.45 -38.46 0.50
N LEU A 17 -9.57 -38.37 -0.50
CA LEU A 17 -8.61 -39.43 -0.90
C LEU A 17 -9.25 -40.80 -1.20
N PHE A 18 -10.53 -40.85 -1.55
CA PHE A 18 -11.32 -42.09 -1.79
C PHE A 18 -11.47 -43.05 -0.59
N ILE A 19 -10.87 -42.75 0.56
CA ILE A 19 -10.87 -43.61 1.76
C ILE A 19 -11.63 -42.96 2.92
N LEU A 20 -11.67 -41.62 2.99
CA LEU A 20 -12.22 -40.90 4.14
C LEU A 20 -13.58 -40.26 3.83
N THR A 21 -14.67 -40.93 4.25
CA THR A 21 -16.03 -40.35 4.30
C THR A 21 -16.09 -39.17 5.28
N GLU A 22 -17.05 -38.25 5.08
CA GLU A 22 -17.22 -37.05 5.94
C GLU A 22 -17.43 -37.38 7.43
N GLU A 23 -17.92 -38.59 7.73
CA GLU A 23 -18.20 -39.05 9.10
C GLU A 23 -16.98 -39.64 9.83
N ASN A 24 -15.82 -39.78 9.17
CA ASN A 24 -14.65 -40.36 9.82
C ASN A 24 -14.11 -39.43 10.93
N PRO A 25 -13.85 -39.96 12.15
CA PRO A 25 -13.42 -39.14 13.28
C PRO A 25 -12.12 -38.40 12.99
N LEU A 26 -11.18 -39.04 12.28
CA LEU A 26 -9.92 -38.42 11.86
C LEU A 26 -10.15 -37.16 11.02
N ARG A 27 -11.06 -37.19 10.04
CA ARG A 27 -11.35 -36.02 9.20
C ARG A 27 -12.02 -34.90 9.99
N ARG A 28 -12.90 -35.26 10.94
CA ARG A 28 -13.57 -34.31 11.83
C ARG A 28 -12.60 -33.62 12.80
N TYR A 29 -11.69 -34.37 13.42
CA TYR A 29 -10.65 -33.82 14.29
C TYR A 29 -9.67 -32.94 13.52
N THR A 30 -9.20 -33.37 12.35
CA THR A 30 -8.29 -32.56 11.51
C THR A 30 -8.95 -31.26 11.06
N ARG A 31 -10.26 -31.30 10.71
CA ARG A 31 -11.01 -30.09 10.36
C ARG A 31 -11.14 -29.13 11.55
N PHE A 32 -11.42 -29.65 12.74
CA PHE A 32 -11.44 -28.86 13.97
C PHE A 32 -10.08 -28.18 14.26
N ILE A 33 -8.97 -28.89 14.05
CA ILE A 33 -7.61 -28.33 14.24
C ILE A 33 -7.33 -27.19 13.26
N ILE A 34 -7.71 -27.32 11.99
CA ILE A 34 -7.45 -26.29 10.97
C ILE A 34 -8.33 -25.06 11.16
N GLU A 35 -9.58 -25.24 11.58
CA GLU A 35 -10.50 -24.13 11.86
C GLU A 35 -10.18 -23.43 13.19
N TRP A 36 -9.20 -23.93 13.96
CA TRP A 36 -8.83 -23.35 15.24
C TRP A 36 -7.97 -22.08 15.07
N PRO A 37 -8.40 -20.90 15.56
CA PRO A 37 -7.67 -19.64 15.34
C PRO A 37 -6.21 -19.64 15.81
N PRO A 38 -5.84 -20.26 16.96
CA PRO A 38 -4.44 -20.36 17.36
C PRO A 38 -3.55 -21.13 16.37
N PHE A 39 -4.11 -22.11 15.64
CA PHE A 39 -3.35 -22.83 14.63
C PHE A 39 -2.98 -21.91 13.45
N GLU A 40 -3.91 -21.05 13.02
CA GLU A 40 -3.65 -20.04 11.99
C GLU A 40 -2.56 -19.05 12.43
N TYR A 41 -2.64 -18.54 13.66
CA TYR A 41 -1.60 -17.65 14.21
C TYR A 41 -0.25 -18.33 14.38
N ALA A 42 -0.23 -19.61 14.77
CA ALA A 42 1.01 -20.37 14.89
C ALA A 42 1.70 -20.55 13.52
N VAL A 43 0.94 -20.92 12.48
CA VAL A 43 1.46 -21.01 11.10
C VAL A 43 1.97 -19.65 10.64
N LEU A 44 1.21 -18.57 10.87
CA LEU A 44 1.62 -17.22 10.51
C LEU A 44 2.94 -16.81 11.20
N LEU A 45 3.06 -17.05 12.50
CA LEU A 45 4.29 -16.80 13.26
C LEU A 45 5.48 -17.59 12.70
N THR A 46 5.27 -18.85 12.31
CA THR A 46 6.33 -19.68 11.71
C THR A 46 6.78 -19.18 10.34
N ILE A 47 5.87 -18.61 9.54
CA ILE A 47 6.22 -17.96 8.27
C ILE A 47 7.09 -16.73 8.55
N ILE A 48 6.69 -15.88 9.50
CA ILE A 48 7.45 -14.68 9.86
C ILE A 48 8.84 -15.05 10.40
N ALA A 49 8.91 -16.04 11.29
CA ALA A 49 10.19 -16.54 11.80
C ALA A 49 11.09 -17.09 10.67
N ASN A 50 10.51 -17.79 9.69
CA ASN A 50 11.25 -18.26 8.51
C ASN A 50 11.79 -17.09 7.67
N CYS A 51 10.99 -16.04 7.46
CA CYS A 51 11.44 -14.83 6.77
C CYS A 51 12.60 -14.14 7.49
N VAL A 52 12.56 -14.06 8.84
CA VAL A 52 13.65 -13.50 9.64
C VAL A 52 14.92 -14.34 9.51
N VAL A 53 14.80 -15.67 9.55
CA VAL A 53 15.94 -16.58 9.35
C VAL A 53 16.57 -16.40 7.96
N LEU A 54 15.74 -16.27 6.91
CA LEU A 54 16.22 -16.00 5.55
C LEU A 54 16.91 -14.63 5.45
N ALA A 55 16.41 -13.61 6.15
CA ALA A 55 17.01 -12.28 6.15
C ALA A 55 18.33 -12.20 6.93
N LEU A 56 18.51 -13.06 7.94
CA LEU A 56 19.75 -13.15 8.72
C LEU A 56 20.82 -14.02 8.03
N GLU A 57 20.48 -14.70 6.93
CA GLU A 57 21.42 -15.56 6.22
C GLU A 57 22.36 -14.74 5.33
N GLU A 58 23.64 -14.76 5.69
CA GLU A 58 24.70 -14.08 4.96
C GLU A 58 25.25 -14.99 3.84
N HIS A 59 25.31 -14.45 2.62
CA HIS A 59 25.83 -15.15 1.45
C HIS A 59 27.28 -14.68 1.18
N LEU A 60 28.25 -15.44 1.68
CA LEU A 60 29.67 -15.15 1.46
C LEU A 60 30.16 -15.74 0.12
N PRO A 61 31.15 -15.09 -0.53
CA PRO A 61 31.76 -15.62 -1.75
C PRO A 61 32.48 -16.95 -1.49
N GLU A 62 32.77 -17.68 -2.58
CA GLU A 62 33.53 -18.94 -2.56
C GLU A 62 32.94 -20.09 -1.71
N GLY A 63 31.67 -19.97 -1.31
CA GLY A 63 30.99 -20.99 -0.52
C GLY A 63 31.40 -21.03 0.95
N ASP A 64 32.04 -19.96 1.45
CA ASP A 64 32.28 -19.81 2.87
C ASP A 64 30.95 -19.64 3.63
N LYS A 65 30.90 -20.16 4.86
CA LYS A 65 29.71 -20.12 5.71
C LYS A 65 30.11 -19.84 7.14
N THR A 66 29.57 -18.76 7.69
CA THR A 66 29.69 -18.46 9.12
C THR A 66 29.06 -19.57 9.97
N THR A 67 29.49 -19.67 11.23
CA THR A 67 28.89 -20.62 12.19
C THR A 67 27.39 -20.36 12.38
N LEU A 68 26.98 -19.08 12.34
CA LEU A 68 25.59 -18.66 12.35
C LEU A 68 24.84 -19.18 11.12
N ALA A 69 25.38 -18.99 9.91
CA ALA A 69 24.76 -19.49 8.67
C ALA A 69 24.55 -21.01 8.69
N LYS A 70 25.54 -21.78 9.19
CA LYS A 70 25.41 -23.25 9.36
C LYS A 70 24.29 -23.62 10.33
N LYS A 71 24.08 -22.82 11.40
CA LYS A 71 22.99 -23.03 12.36
C LYS A 71 21.64 -22.66 11.78
N LEU A 72 21.54 -21.57 11.02
CA LEU A 72 20.34 -21.14 10.33
C LEU A 72 19.89 -22.17 9.27
N GLU A 73 20.82 -22.77 8.54
CA GLU A 73 20.52 -23.84 7.57
C GLU A 73 19.90 -25.07 8.24
N GLN A 74 20.34 -25.43 9.45
CA GLN A 74 19.71 -26.50 10.24
C GLN A 74 18.27 -26.16 10.63
N THR A 75 17.96 -24.88 10.87
CA THR A 75 16.58 -24.47 11.21
C THR A 75 15.60 -24.65 10.05
N GLU A 76 16.07 -24.68 8.81
CA GLU A 76 15.20 -24.83 7.63
C GLU A 76 14.43 -26.15 7.61
N ALA A 77 15.07 -27.25 8.02
CA ALA A 77 14.44 -28.55 8.09
C ALA A 77 13.26 -28.56 9.08
N TYR A 78 13.37 -27.81 10.19
CA TYR A 78 12.28 -27.67 11.15
C TYR A 78 11.10 -26.88 10.57
N PHE A 79 11.36 -25.76 9.88
CA PHE A 79 10.30 -25.00 9.21
C PHE A 79 9.61 -25.82 8.11
N LEU A 80 10.37 -26.57 7.30
CA LEU A 80 9.82 -27.47 6.29
C LEU A 80 8.94 -28.55 6.95
N GLY A 81 9.37 -29.12 8.07
CA GLY A 81 8.59 -30.08 8.83
C GLY A 81 7.24 -29.51 9.28
N ILE A 82 7.23 -28.30 9.84
CA ILE A 82 6.00 -27.62 10.26
C ILE A 82 5.06 -27.39 9.07
N PHE A 83 5.59 -26.91 7.94
CA PHE A 83 4.79 -26.69 6.73
C PHE A 83 4.28 -28.00 6.10
N CYS A 84 5.04 -29.08 6.21
CA CYS A 84 4.60 -30.40 5.77
C CYS A 84 3.43 -30.90 6.64
N VAL A 85 3.51 -30.73 7.96
CA VAL A 85 2.41 -31.08 8.86
C VAL A 85 1.17 -30.27 8.51
N GLU A 86 1.29 -28.96 8.36
CA GLU A 86 0.18 -28.09 7.95
C GLU A 86 -0.45 -28.54 6.61
N ALA A 87 0.37 -28.79 5.58
CA ALA A 87 -0.09 -29.24 4.27
C ALA A 87 -0.81 -30.60 4.36
N SER A 88 -0.25 -31.54 5.13
CA SER A 88 -0.84 -32.87 5.33
C SER A 88 -2.20 -32.78 6.05
N LEU A 89 -2.32 -31.95 7.09
CA LEU A 89 -3.59 -31.69 7.78
C LEU A 89 -4.61 -31.11 6.80
N LYS A 90 -4.24 -30.08 6.03
CA LYS A 90 -5.11 -29.46 5.01
C LYS A 90 -5.58 -30.47 3.96
N ILE A 91 -4.70 -31.34 3.46
CA ILE A 91 -5.03 -32.39 2.48
C ILE A 91 -6.01 -33.42 3.08
N LEU A 92 -5.81 -33.84 4.33
CA LEU A 92 -6.69 -34.80 5.01
C LEU A 92 -8.11 -34.24 5.25
N ALA A 93 -8.21 -32.95 5.62
CA ALA A 93 -9.49 -32.30 5.89
C ALA A 93 -10.29 -31.97 4.61
N LEU A 94 -9.63 -31.37 3.60
CA LEU A 94 -10.25 -30.83 2.38
C LEU A 94 -10.30 -31.85 1.22
N GLY A 95 -9.45 -32.87 1.26
CA GLY A 95 -9.23 -33.79 0.15
C GLY A 95 -8.31 -33.23 -0.93
N PHE A 96 -7.74 -34.13 -1.75
CA PHE A 96 -6.62 -33.79 -2.65
C PHE A 96 -7.03 -33.00 -3.90
N VAL A 97 -7.77 -33.60 -4.85
CA VAL A 97 -8.04 -32.99 -6.18
C VAL A 97 -9.50 -33.04 -6.64
N LEU A 98 -10.25 -34.12 -6.41
CA LEU A 98 -11.48 -34.38 -7.18
C LEU A 98 -12.70 -33.50 -6.82
N HIS A 99 -12.74 -32.85 -5.66
CA HIS A 99 -13.93 -32.11 -5.20
C HIS A 99 -13.81 -30.61 -5.41
N ARG A 100 -14.96 -29.92 -5.55
CA ARG A 100 -14.98 -28.46 -5.78
C ARG A 100 -14.37 -27.63 -4.63
N GLY A 101 -14.19 -28.21 -3.45
CA GLY A 101 -13.49 -27.62 -2.30
C GLY A 101 -12.15 -28.29 -1.97
N SER A 102 -11.58 -29.07 -2.90
CA SER A 102 -10.30 -29.77 -2.66
C SER A 102 -9.10 -28.83 -2.58
N TYR A 103 -8.09 -29.27 -1.84
CA TYR A 103 -6.89 -28.51 -1.50
C TYR A 103 -6.21 -27.89 -2.73
N LEU A 104 -5.91 -28.68 -3.77
CA LEU A 104 -5.20 -28.22 -4.96
C LEU A 104 -6.03 -27.37 -5.93
N ARG A 105 -7.32 -27.14 -5.66
CA ARG A 105 -8.15 -26.24 -6.51
C ARG A 105 -8.08 -24.79 -6.07
N ASN A 106 -7.61 -24.52 -4.86
CA ASN A 106 -7.38 -23.19 -4.35
C ASN A 106 -5.96 -22.73 -4.71
N ILE A 107 -5.84 -21.63 -5.46
CA ILE A 107 -4.56 -21.06 -5.92
C ILE A 107 -3.60 -20.83 -4.75
N TRP A 108 -4.12 -20.40 -3.59
CA TRP A 108 -3.30 -20.14 -2.40
C TRP A 108 -2.73 -21.42 -1.78
N ASN A 109 -3.52 -22.50 -1.78
CA ASN A 109 -3.06 -23.81 -1.32
C ASN A 109 -2.09 -24.45 -2.31
N ILE A 110 -2.21 -24.18 -3.62
CA ILE A 110 -1.23 -24.60 -4.62
C ILE A 110 0.13 -23.95 -4.34
N MET A 111 0.14 -22.66 -4.00
CA MET A 111 1.37 -21.95 -3.60
C MET A 111 1.99 -22.57 -2.34
N ASP A 112 1.18 -22.85 -1.30
CA ASP A 112 1.64 -23.53 -0.09
C ASP A 112 2.26 -24.90 -0.41
N PHE A 113 1.60 -25.68 -1.27
CA PHE A 113 2.07 -26.99 -1.69
C PHE A 113 3.37 -26.93 -2.49
N PHE A 114 3.47 -25.98 -3.41
CA PHE A 114 4.66 -25.74 -4.21
C PHE A 114 5.88 -25.42 -3.33
N VAL A 115 5.70 -24.58 -2.30
CA VAL A 115 6.76 -24.27 -1.34
C VAL A 115 7.23 -25.51 -0.56
N VAL A 116 6.31 -26.41 -0.18
CA VAL A 116 6.67 -27.66 0.50
C VAL A 116 7.41 -28.61 -0.45
N VAL A 117 6.91 -28.80 -1.69
CA VAL A 117 7.54 -29.68 -2.69
C VAL A 117 8.96 -29.22 -3.03
N THR A 118 9.14 -27.92 -3.29
CA THR A 118 10.46 -27.36 -3.59
C THR A 118 11.41 -27.46 -2.39
N GLY A 119 10.92 -27.32 -1.16
CA GLY A 119 11.70 -27.58 0.06
C GLY A 119 12.17 -29.03 0.20
N PHE A 120 11.33 -30.01 -0.16
CA PHE A 120 11.75 -31.42 -0.17
C PHE A 120 12.82 -31.71 -1.24
N ILE A 121 12.69 -31.11 -2.43
CA ILE A 121 13.67 -31.26 -3.51
C ILE A 121 15.06 -30.76 -3.06
N THR A 122 15.12 -29.68 -2.27
CA THR A 122 16.39 -29.16 -1.74
C THR A 122 17.03 -30.03 -0.64
N LEU A 123 16.29 -31.00 -0.08
CA LEU A 123 16.78 -31.89 0.98
C LEU A 123 17.40 -33.20 0.43
N ILE A 124 17.22 -33.48 -0.86
CA ILE A 124 17.76 -34.68 -1.52
C ILE A 124 19.29 -34.52 -1.65
N PRO A 125 20.10 -35.46 -1.14
CA PRO A 125 21.55 -35.36 -1.21
C PRO A 125 22.04 -35.33 -2.67
N THR A 126 22.80 -34.31 -3.02
CA THR A 126 23.35 -34.06 -4.37
C THR A 126 24.52 -34.95 -4.76
N ASN A 127 24.91 -35.90 -3.90
CA ASN A 127 26.14 -36.65 -4.06
C ASN A 127 26.13 -37.61 -5.27
N GLU A 128 24.97 -37.83 -5.89
CA GLU A 128 24.78 -38.79 -7.00
C GLU A 128 24.34 -38.13 -8.32
N LEU A 129 23.99 -36.84 -8.31
CA LEU A 129 23.48 -36.11 -9.49
C LEU A 129 24.32 -34.85 -9.68
N ASP A 130 25.01 -34.76 -10.81
CA ASP A 130 25.86 -33.64 -11.28
C ASP A 130 25.04 -32.37 -11.61
N MET A 131 24.02 -32.07 -10.79
CA MET A 131 23.14 -30.92 -10.93
C MET A 131 23.46 -29.90 -9.84
N ASP A 132 23.83 -28.69 -10.26
CA ASP A 132 24.09 -27.58 -9.35
C ASP A 132 22.77 -27.06 -8.72
N LEU A 133 22.36 -27.68 -7.61
CA LEU A 133 21.14 -27.29 -6.88
C LEU A 133 21.24 -25.94 -6.15
N ARG A 134 22.32 -25.14 -6.38
CA ARG A 134 22.40 -23.75 -5.91
C ARG A 134 21.20 -22.93 -6.39
N THR A 135 20.77 -23.13 -7.62
CA THR A 135 19.60 -22.46 -8.21
C THR A 135 18.29 -22.89 -7.55
N LEU A 136 18.13 -24.17 -7.19
CA LEU A 136 16.95 -24.65 -6.46
C LEU A 136 16.91 -24.15 -5.01
N ARG A 137 18.08 -23.94 -4.39
CA ARG A 137 18.15 -23.28 -3.08
C ARG A 137 17.63 -21.84 -3.15
N ALA A 138 17.84 -21.11 -4.25
CA ALA A 138 17.30 -19.77 -4.41
C ALA A 138 15.76 -19.73 -4.41
N ILE A 139 15.07 -20.82 -4.79
CA ILE A 139 13.59 -20.92 -4.76
C ILE A 139 13.04 -20.73 -3.35
N ARG A 140 13.83 -20.97 -2.29
CA ARG A 140 13.43 -20.68 -0.90
C ARG A 140 13.06 -19.21 -0.67
N VAL A 141 13.54 -18.28 -1.52
CA VAL A 141 13.16 -16.86 -1.50
C VAL A 141 11.67 -16.63 -1.78
N LEU A 142 10.96 -17.63 -2.32
CA LEU A 142 9.52 -17.58 -2.55
C LEU A 142 8.69 -17.96 -1.31
N ARG A 143 9.30 -18.52 -0.24
CA ARG A 143 8.60 -18.88 1.01
C ARG A 143 7.82 -17.72 1.65
N PRO A 144 8.30 -16.46 1.64
CA PRO A 144 7.53 -15.30 2.09
C PRO A 144 6.20 -15.09 1.36
N LEU A 145 6.02 -15.61 0.13
CA LEU A 145 4.74 -15.53 -0.59
C LEU A 145 3.62 -16.29 0.14
N LYS A 146 3.96 -17.25 1.00
CA LYS A 146 3.02 -17.93 1.89
C LYS A 146 2.35 -16.99 2.90
N LEU A 147 2.95 -15.83 3.19
CA LEU A 147 2.30 -14.80 3.98
C LEU A 147 1.00 -14.31 3.32
N VAL A 148 0.98 -14.27 1.98
CA VAL A 148 -0.21 -13.87 1.21
C VAL A 148 -1.34 -14.91 1.35
N SER A 149 -1.01 -16.21 1.38
CA SER A 149 -2.02 -17.25 1.62
C SER A 149 -2.55 -17.22 3.05
N GLY A 150 -1.74 -16.81 4.03
CA GLY A 150 -2.14 -16.65 5.44
C GLY A 150 -2.99 -15.42 5.76
N ILE A 151 -2.88 -14.32 5.00
CA ILE A 151 -3.57 -13.06 5.31
C ILE A 151 -4.65 -12.75 4.26
N PRO A 152 -5.96 -12.86 4.58
CA PRO A 152 -7.04 -12.67 3.62
C PRO A 152 -7.09 -11.29 2.95
N SER A 153 -6.71 -10.23 3.68
CA SER A 153 -6.68 -8.88 3.12
C SER A 153 -5.66 -8.75 1.98
N LEU A 154 -4.46 -9.34 2.13
CA LEU A 154 -3.42 -9.37 1.08
C LEU A 154 -3.89 -10.15 -0.16
N GLN A 155 -4.66 -11.23 0.02
CA GLN A 155 -5.24 -11.98 -1.10
C GLN A 155 -6.18 -11.12 -1.96
N VAL A 156 -6.99 -10.27 -1.32
CA VAL A 156 -7.90 -9.36 -2.02
C VAL A 156 -7.12 -8.29 -2.79
N VAL A 157 -6.04 -7.77 -2.20
CA VAL A 157 -5.15 -6.80 -2.86
C VAL A 157 -4.48 -7.43 -4.08
N LEU A 158 -3.85 -8.60 -3.94
CA LEU A 158 -3.14 -9.24 -5.06
C LEU A 158 -4.10 -9.63 -6.19
N LYS A 159 -5.29 -10.13 -5.88
CA LYS A 159 -6.33 -10.40 -6.89
C LYS A 159 -6.72 -9.14 -7.65
N SER A 160 -6.81 -8.00 -6.96
CA SER A 160 -7.09 -6.71 -7.59
C SER A 160 -5.95 -6.28 -8.52
N ILE A 161 -4.69 -6.46 -8.11
CA ILE A 161 -3.51 -6.16 -8.94
C ILE A 161 -3.50 -7.02 -10.20
N ILE A 162 -3.66 -8.34 -10.08
CA ILE A 162 -3.65 -9.26 -11.23
C ILE A 162 -4.77 -8.90 -12.21
N LYS A 163 -5.96 -8.53 -11.72
CA LYS A 163 -7.07 -8.08 -12.57
C LYS A 163 -6.75 -6.78 -13.31
N ALA A 164 -6.05 -5.84 -12.67
CA ALA A 164 -5.62 -4.58 -13.27
C ALA A 164 -4.46 -4.75 -14.27
N MET A 165 -3.68 -5.83 -14.16
CA MET A 165 -2.55 -6.10 -15.06
C MET A 165 -2.98 -6.52 -16.47
N ALA A 166 -4.13 -7.19 -16.62
CA ALA A 166 -4.63 -7.65 -17.91
C ALA A 166 -4.75 -6.55 -18.99
N PRO A 167 -5.38 -5.38 -18.73
CA PRO A 167 -5.40 -4.28 -19.70
C PRO A 167 -4.00 -3.67 -19.96
N LEU A 168 -3.12 -3.64 -18.96
CA LEU A 168 -1.76 -3.14 -19.11
C LEU A 168 -0.90 -4.03 -20.02
N LEU A 169 -1.18 -5.34 -20.09
CA LEU A 169 -0.46 -6.27 -20.96
C LEU A 169 -0.56 -5.88 -22.44
N GLN A 170 -1.73 -5.39 -22.88
CA GLN A 170 -1.93 -4.96 -24.27
C GLN A 170 -1.03 -3.77 -24.63
N ILE A 171 -0.87 -2.83 -23.70
CA ILE A 171 0.05 -1.70 -23.83
C ILE A 171 1.49 -2.18 -23.80
N GLY A 172 1.83 -3.08 -22.86
CA GLY A 172 3.16 -3.65 -22.75
C GLY A 172 3.59 -4.33 -24.05
N LEU A 173 2.66 -4.98 -24.76
CA LEU A 173 2.93 -5.56 -26.08
C LEU A 173 3.22 -4.49 -27.15
N LEU A 174 2.50 -3.36 -27.14
CA LEU A 174 2.78 -2.22 -28.02
C LEU A 174 4.17 -1.61 -27.73
N VAL A 175 4.53 -1.46 -26.46
CA VAL A 175 5.85 -0.98 -26.03
C VAL A 175 6.94 -1.94 -26.49
N LEU A 176 6.76 -3.25 -26.30
CA LEU A 176 7.70 -4.26 -26.76
C LEU A 176 7.90 -4.20 -28.28
N PHE A 177 6.82 -4.03 -29.04
CA PHE A 177 6.90 -3.88 -30.50
C PHE A 177 7.69 -2.63 -30.91
N ALA A 178 7.48 -1.50 -30.23
CA ALA A 178 8.26 -0.28 -30.47
C ALA A 178 9.74 -0.47 -30.13
N ILE A 179 10.07 -1.13 -29.01
CA ILE A 179 11.44 -1.49 -28.63
C ILE A 179 12.10 -2.30 -29.74
N VAL A 180 11.43 -3.32 -30.27
CA VAL A 180 11.95 -4.16 -31.35
C VAL A 180 12.24 -3.32 -32.60
N ILE A 181 11.36 -2.40 -33.00
CA ILE A 181 11.58 -1.53 -34.16
C ILE A 181 12.84 -0.68 -33.97
N PHE A 182 12.95 0.02 -32.83
CA PHE A 182 14.12 0.88 -32.57
C PHE A 182 15.41 0.06 -32.39
N ALA A 183 15.31 -1.16 -31.87
CA ALA A 183 16.46 -2.06 -31.74
C ALA A 183 16.98 -2.53 -33.11
N ILE A 184 16.08 -2.86 -34.04
CA ILE A 184 16.48 -3.21 -35.42
C ILE A 184 17.11 -2.01 -36.12
N ILE A 185 16.53 -0.81 -36.01
CA ILE A 185 17.11 0.41 -36.60
C ILE A 185 18.49 0.72 -35.99
N GLY A 186 18.63 0.59 -34.66
CA GLY A 186 19.89 0.81 -33.97
C GLY A 186 20.96 -0.21 -34.35
N LEU A 187 20.59 -1.49 -34.47
CA LEU A 187 21.46 -2.57 -34.96
C LEU A 187 22.02 -2.24 -36.35
N GLU A 188 21.17 -1.83 -37.29
CA GLU A 188 21.59 -1.49 -38.66
C GLU A 188 22.50 -0.24 -38.71
N PHE A 189 22.32 0.72 -37.80
CA PHE A 189 23.11 1.96 -37.80
C PHE A 189 24.43 1.84 -37.04
N TYR A 190 24.47 1.04 -35.98
CA TYR A 190 25.51 1.11 -34.95
C TYR A 190 26.21 -0.21 -34.66
N SER A 191 25.90 -1.28 -35.40
CA SER A 191 26.58 -2.57 -35.26
C SER A 191 28.10 -2.41 -35.42
N GLY A 192 28.85 -2.94 -34.44
CA GLY A 192 30.30 -2.94 -34.42
C GLY A 192 30.96 -1.61 -34.03
N ALA A 193 30.19 -0.54 -33.81
CA ALA A 193 30.75 0.80 -33.62
C ALA A 193 31.47 1.00 -32.27
N LEU A 194 31.13 0.20 -31.25
CA LEU A 194 31.58 0.40 -29.86
C LEU A 194 32.77 -0.47 -29.45
N HIS A 195 33.48 -1.09 -30.39
CA HIS A 195 34.61 -1.99 -30.11
C HIS A 195 35.99 -1.33 -30.11
N LYS A 196 36.05 -0.01 -30.31
CA LYS A 196 37.30 0.75 -30.37
C LYS A 196 37.49 1.59 -29.12
N THR A 197 38.65 1.50 -28.47
CA THR A 197 39.05 2.39 -27.37
C THR A 197 40.54 2.71 -27.42
N CYS A 198 41.00 3.63 -26.58
CA CYS A 198 42.40 4.05 -26.53
C CYS A 198 43.23 3.10 -25.66
N TYR A 199 44.24 2.47 -26.26
CA TYR A 199 45.21 1.62 -25.59
C TYR A 199 46.56 2.31 -25.45
N ASP A 200 47.35 1.94 -24.45
CA ASP A 200 48.67 2.53 -24.22
C ASP A 200 49.66 2.13 -25.33
N LEU A 201 50.59 3.03 -25.66
CA LEU A 201 51.63 2.78 -26.65
C LEU A 201 52.73 1.82 -26.16
N GLU A 202 52.96 1.74 -24.84
CA GLU A 202 53.95 0.86 -24.21
C GLU A 202 53.39 -0.56 -23.97
N ASP A 203 52.13 -0.66 -23.53
CA ASP A 203 51.40 -1.94 -23.38
C ASP A 203 50.03 -1.90 -24.06
N LEU A 204 49.95 -2.54 -25.23
CA LEU A 204 48.75 -2.65 -26.07
C LEU A 204 47.59 -3.43 -25.43
N ARG A 205 47.77 -3.96 -24.21
CA ARG A 205 46.69 -4.64 -23.44
C ARG A 205 46.07 -3.73 -22.39
N GLU A 206 46.71 -2.61 -22.08
CA GLU A 206 46.24 -1.67 -21.07
C GLU A 206 45.41 -0.56 -21.73
N ILE A 207 44.17 -0.40 -21.26
CA ILE A 207 43.26 0.65 -21.74
C ILE A 207 43.61 1.93 -20.98
N VAL A 208 43.90 3.00 -21.72
CA VAL A 208 44.15 4.32 -21.14
C VAL A 208 42.82 4.97 -20.82
N LEU A 209 42.62 5.31 -19.54
CA LEU A 209 41.42 6.00 -19.07
C LEU A 209 41.63 7.52 -19.19
N GLU A 210 41.02 8.12 -20.22
CA GLU A 210 40.92 9.58 -20.31
C GLU A 210 39.64 10.07 -19.62
N GLY A 211 39.71 10.26 -18.30
CA GLY A 211 38.59 10.65 -17.44
C GLY A 211 38.25 9.59 -16.41
N ASP A 212 36.95 9.37 -16.15
CA ASP A 212 36.49 8.43 -15.11
C ASP A 212 36.27 6.99 -15.64
N ALA A 213 36.16 6.79 -16.96
CA ALA A 213 35.88 5.49 -17.58
C ALA A 213 36.43 5.41 -19.01
N ALA A 214 36.59 4.17 -19.51
CA ALA A 214 36.99 3.92 -20.90
C ALA A 214 35.92 4.42 -21.87
N THR A 215 36.32 5.20 -22.86
CA THR A 215 35.44 5.79 -23.88
C THR A 215 35.71 5.20 -25.26
N PRO A 216 34.70 5.10 -26.14
CA PRO A 216 34.91 4.70 -27.52
C PRO A 216 35.76 5.72 -28.27
N CYS A 217 36.61 5.28 -29.19
CA CYS A 217 37.38 6.15 -30.09
C CYS A 217 37.05 5.88 -31.56
N ASN A 218 37.28 6.87 -32.42
CA ASN A 218 37.08 6.73 -33.87
C ASN A 218 38.40 6.48 -34.62
N THR A 219 39.38 7.36 -34.40
CA THR A 219 40.69 7.37 -35.07
C THR A 219 41.73 8.04 -34.16
N ASP A 220 43.02 7.89 -34.50
CA ASP A 220 44.15 8.58 -33.86
C ASP A 220 44.40 9.96 -34.45
N ASN A 221 43.94 10.17 -35.69
CA ASN A 221 44.25 11.39 -36.43
C ASN A 221 43.09 12.39 -36.38
N LYS A 222 43.31 13.53 -35.72
CA LYS A 222 42.31 14.59 -35.56
C LYS A 222 41.76 15.14 -36.88
N THR A 223 42.51 15.04 -37.98
CA THR A 223 42.06 15.54 -39.29
C THR A 223 41.12 14.59 -40.02
N GLU A 224 41.10 13.31 -39.66
CA GLU A 224 40.26 12.29 -40.28
C GLU A 224 38.98 12.05 -39.48
N ALA A 225 38.97 12.47 -38.22
CA ALA A 225 37.83 12.29 -37.32
C ALA A 225 36.61 13.13 -37.76
N PRO A 226 35.42 12.53 -37.85
CA PRO A 226 34.19 13.28 -38.04
C PRO A 226 33.92 14.23 -36.85
N ALA A 227 33.17 15.29 -37.09
CA ALA A 227 32.92 16.31 -36.08
C ALA A 227 32.26 15.71 -34.83
N GLY A 228 32.90 15.93 -33.67
CA GLY A 228 32.43 15.44 -32.37
C GLY A 228 32.71 13.96 -32.10
N ALA A 229 33.49 13.27 -32.96
CA ALA A 229 34.07 11.98 -32.62
C ALA A 229 35.30 12.15 -31.73
N TYR A 230 35.56 11.14 -30.91
CA TYR A 230 36.66 11.13 -29.97
C TYR A 230 37.92 10.57 -30.63
N VAL A 231 39.04 11.20 -30.31
CA VAL A 231 40.34 10.94 -30.91
C VAL A 231 41.35 10.78 -29.79
N CYS A 232 42.02 9.63 -29.75
CA CYS A 232 43.06 9.32 -28.78
C CYS A 232 44.24 10.29 -28.93
N ASP A 233 44.96 10.57 -27.83
CA ASP A 233 46.22 11.31 -27.94
C ASP A 233 47.29 10.45 -28.59
N SER A 234 47.60 10.73 -29.85
CA SER A 234 48.62 10.06 -30.66
C SER A 234 50.01 9.90 -30.00
N ASN A 235 50.34 10.67 -28.95
CA ASN A 235 51.62 10.55 -28.24
C ASN A 235 51.59 9.57 -27.05
N VAL A 236 50.40 9.22 -26.57
CA VAL A 236 50.19 8.43 -25.35
C VAL A 236 49.39 7.16 -25.64
N SER A 237 48.39 7.24 -26.51
CA SER A 237 47.46 6.16 -26.77
C SER A 237 47.13 5.97 -28.25
N LEU A 238 46.71 4.75 -28.59
CA LEU A 238 46.33 4.30 -29.93
C LEU A 238 44.91 3.71 -29.90
N CYS A 239 44.09 4.07 -30.88
CA CYS A 239 42.73 3.60 -31.05
C CYS A 239 42.72 2.20 -31.67
N LEU A 240 42.37 1.17 -30.88
CA LEU A 240 42.36 -0.22 -31.32
C LEU A 240 40.98 -0.87 -31.15
N GLU A 241 40.64 -1.75 -32.09
CA GLU A 241 39.39 -2.52 -32.13
C GLU A 241 39.48 -3.84 -31.35
N GLU A 242 40.05 -3.80 -30.15
CA GLU A 242 40.16 -4.97 -29.25
C GLU A 242 39.23 -4.87 -28.03
N TRP A 243 38.41 -3.82 -27.95
CA TRP A 243 37.59 -3.57 -26.78
C TRP A 243 36.27 -4.34 -26.83
N GLU A 244 35.92 -5.00 -25.72
CA GLU A 244 34.62 -5.67 -25.56
C GLU A 244 33.44 -4.70 -25.65
N GLY A 245 33.66 -3.42 -25.34
CA GLY A 245 32.68 -2.34 -25.39
C GLY A 245 32.27 -1.82 -24.01
N PRO A 246 31.45 -0.76 -23.94
CA PRO A 246 31.07 -0.14 -22.69
C PRO A 246 30.28 -1.11 -21.79
N ASN A 247 30.43 -0.95 -20.47
CA ASN A 247 29.83 -1.83 -19.46
C ASN A 247 30.13 -3.33 -19.68
N ASN A 248 31.39 -3.66 -20.00
CA ASN A 248 31.85 -5.02 -20.29
C ASN A 248 31.03 -5.69 -21.42
N GLY A 249 30.78 -4.93 -22.50
CA GLY A 249 30.07 -5.42 -23.70
C GLY A 249 28.56 -5.60 -23.54
N ILE A 250 27.95 -5.19 -22.42
CA ILE A 250 26.49 -5.30 -22.23
C ILE A 250 25.73 -4.27 -23.07
N THR A 251 26.23 -3.03 -23.11
CA THR A 251 25.59 -1.95 -23.88
C THR A 251 26.15 -1.93 -25.30
N SER A 252 25.52 -2.68 -26.20
CA SER A 252 25.91 -2.74 -27.59
C SER A 252 24.70 -2.83 -28.55
N PHE A 253 24.97 -2.63 -29.84
CA PHE A 253 24.02 -2.76 -30.94
C PHE A 253 24.43 -3.88 -31.90
N ASP A 254 25.17 -4.90 -31.44
CA ASP A 254 25.70 -5.95 -32.34
C ASP A 254 24.74 -7.13 -32.53
N ASN A 255 23.90 -7.37 -31.52
CA ASN A 255 22.88 -8.41 -31.53
C ASN A 255 21.54 -7.82 -31.14
N ILE A 256 20.46 -8.37 -31.71
CA ILE A 256 19.09 -7.88 -31.42
C ILE A 256 18.76 -7.91 -29.91
N GLY A 257 19.27 -8.89 -29.16
CA GLY A 257 19.08 -8.98 -27.71
C GLY A 257 19.70 -7.81 -26.93
N PHE A 258 20.98 -7.52 -27.20
CA PHE A 258 21.68 -6.39 -26.59
C PHE A 258 21.14 -5.04 -27.08
N ALA A 259 20.80 -4.93 -28.37
CA ALA A 259 20.16 -3.73 -28.91
C ALA A 259 18.81 -3.47 -28.23
N MET A 260 17.97 -4.49 -28.00
CA MET A 260 16.73 -4.35 -27.24
C MET A 260 16.97 -3.92 -25.79
N LEU A 261 18.01 -4.46 -25.13
CA LEU A 261 18.37 -4.08 -23.76
C LEU A 261 18.82 -2.61 -23.69
N THR A 262 19.70 -2.20 -24.61
CA THR A 262 20.20 -0.82 -24.72
C THR A 262 19.05 0.15 -25.03
N VAL A 263 18.16 -0.19 -25.96
CA VAL A 263 16.96 0.60 -26.28
C VAL A 263 16.01 0.69 -25.09
N PHE A 264 15.81 -0.41 -24.36
CA PHE A 264 15.00 -0.42 -23.14
C PHE A 264 15.58 0.51 -22.07
N GLN A 265 16.90 0.45 -21.83
CA GLN A 265 17.61 1.38 -20.95
C GLN A 265 17.46 2.84 -21.40
N CYS A 266 17.50 3.11 -22.71
CA CYS A 266 17.23 4.47 -23.20
C CYS A 266 15.80 4.93 -22.90
N ILE A 267 14.80 4.04 -23.07
CA ILE A 267 13.38 4.34 -22.84
C ILE A 267 13.07 4.62 -21.38
N THR A 268 13.76 3.97 -20.43
CA THR A 268 13.64 4.25 -18.99
C THR A 268 14.20 5.63 -18.60
N MET A 269 14.78 6.37 -19.55
CA MET A 269 15.47 7.65 -19.34
C MET A 269 16.69 7.56 -18.42
N GLU A 270 17.27 6.37 -18.24
CA GLU A 270 18.44 6.14 -17.39
C GLU A 270 19.68 5.90 -18.25
N GLY A 271 20.71 6.74 -18.11
CA GLY A 271 21.97 6.56 -18.83
C GLY A 271 21.90 6.72 -20.36
N TRP A 272 20.76 7.15 -20.91
CA TRP A 272 20.57 7.30 -22.37
C TRP A 272 21.50 8.34 -23.01
N THR A 273 21.87 9.39 -22.26
CA THR A 273 22.83 10.40 -22.72
C THR A 273 24.25 9.85 -22.79
N ALA A 274 24.62 8.95 -21.88
CA ALA A 274 25.92 8.28 -21.92
C ALA A 274 26.03 7.42 -23.19
N ILE A 275 24.98 6.67 -23.52
CA ILE A 275 24.93 5.87 -24.76
C ILE A 275 24.99 6.80 -25.99
N LEU A 276 24.24 7.91 -26.01
CA LEU A 276 24.34 8.91 -27.08
C LEU A 276 25.76 9.46 -27.23
N TYR A 277 26.44 9.78 -26.13
CA TYR A 277 27.80 10.30 -26.15
C TYR A 277 28.81 9.25 -26.60
N TRP A 278 28.71 8.01 -26.14
CA TRP A 278 29.52 6.91 -26.67
C TRP A 278 29.33 6.72 -28.17
N MET A 279 28.12 6.85 -28.69
CA MET A 279 27.89 6.81 -30.13
C MET A 279 28.48 8.03 -30.86
N ASN A 280 28.43 9.22 -30.24
CA ASN A 280 29.07 10.42 -30.79
C ASN A 280 30.59 10.26 -30.83
N ASP A 281 31.18 9.74 -29.76
CA ASP A 281 32.62 9.50 -29.65
C ASP A 281 33.09 8.47 -30.68
N ALA A 282 32.29 7.42 -30.94
CA ALA A 282 32.59 6.38 -31.91
C ALA A 282 32.41 6.81 -33.39
N ILE A 283 31.32 7.50 -33.75
CA ILE A 283 30.92 7.74 -35.16
C ILE A 283 30.87 9.24 -35.53
N GLY A 284 30.79 10.13 -34.54
CA GLY A 284 30.63 11.58 -34.70
C GLY A 284 29.22 12.05 -34.33
N SER A 285 29.08 13.33 -33.95
CA SER A 285 27.85 13.88 -33.34
C SER A 285 26.78 14.35 -34.33
N SER A 286 27.03 14.24 -35.64
CA SER A 286 26.23 14.91 -36.67
C SER A 286 24.81 14.35 -36.82
N PHE A 287 24.63 13.02 -36.70
CA PHE A 287 23.35 12.36 -37.00
C PHE A 287 22.76 11.53 -35.86
N ASN A 288 23.53 11.21 -34.82
CA ASN A 288 23.07 10.31 -33.75
C ASN A 288 21.84 10.85 -33.00
N TRP A 289 21.75 12.18 -32.81
CA TRP A 289 20.59 12.82 -32.18
C TRP A 289 19.27 12.52 -32.94
N LEU A 290 19.33 12.26 -34.24
CA LEU A 290 18.18 11.94 -35.10
C LEU A 290 17.58 10.56 -34.78
N TYR A 291 18.38 9.66 -34.19
CA TYR A 291 17.90 8.39 -33.65
C TYR A 291 17.45 8.53 -32.18
N PHE A 292 18.32 9.09 -31.33
CA PHE A 292 18.08 9.10 -29.88
C PHE A 292 16.96 10.07 -29.46
N VAL A 293 16.81 11.24 -30.10
CA VAL A 293 15.75 12.19 -29.73
C VAL A 293 14.35 11.62 -30.02
N PRO A 294 14.05 11.08 -31.23
CA PRO A 294 12.78 10.41 -31.47
C PRO A 294 12.56 9.18 -30.59
N LEU A 295 13.62 8.42 -30.27
CA LEU A 295 13.53 7.30 -29.34
C LEU A 295 13.05 7.75 -27.95
N ILE A 296 13.56 8.85 -27.41
CA ILE A 296 13.10 9.37 -26.10
C ILE A 296 11.69 9.96 -26.17
N VAL A 297 11.39 10.73 -27.22
CA VAL A 297 10.07 11.36 -27.40
C VAL A 297 8.96 10.32 -27.60
N LEU A 298 9.17 9.35 -28.49
CA LEU A 298 8.17 8.32 -28.81
C LEU A 298 8.21 7.14 -27.85
N GLY A 299 9.41 6.71 -27.45
CA GLY A 299 9.60 5.54 -26.60
C GLY A 299 9.32 5.81 -25.13
N SER A 300 9.58 7.03 -24.63
CA SER A 300 9.41 7.35 -23.21
C SER A 300 8.22 8.27 -22.94
N PHE A 301 8.19 9.49 -23.49
CA PHE A 301 7.10 10.44 -23.21
C PHE A 301 5.74 9.94 -23.68
N PHE A 302 5.65 9.46 -24.92
CA PHE A 302 4.40 8.93 -25.45
C PHE A 302 3.96 7.65 -24.72
N MET A 303 4.90 6.73 -24.43
CA MET A 303 4.56 5.47 -23.75
C MET A 303 4.11 5.68 -22.30
N LEU A 304 4.77 6.53 -21.53
CA LEU A 304 4.33 6.87 -20.17
C LEU A 304 2.93 7.47 -20.18
N ASN A 305 2.66 8.40 -21.11
CA ASN A 305 1.33 9.01 -21.23
C ASN A 305 0.25 7.99 -21.63
N LEU A 306 0.59 7.02 -22.48
CA LEU A 306 -0.34 5.96 -22.89
C LEU A 306 -0.64 5.00 -21.73
N VAL A 307 0.37 4.60 -20.97
CA VAL A 307 0.20 3.77 -19.75
C VAL A 307 -0.66 4.51 -18.72
N LEU A 308 -0.36 5.77 -18.43
CA LEU A 308 -1.13 6.60 -17.50
C LEU A 308 -2.57 6.80 -17.97
N GLY A 309 -2.78 7.01 -19.28
CA GLY A 309 -4.10 7.17 -19.88
C GLY A 309 -4.98 5.92 -19.70
N VAL A 310 -4.44 4.74 -20.00
CA VAL A 310 -5.19 3.48 -19.83
C VAL A 310 -5.41 3.15 -18.36
N LEU A 311 -4.41 3.37 -17.50
CA LEU A 311 -4.54 3.17 -16.06
C LEU A 311 -5.66 4.07 -15.49
N SER A 312 -5.69 5.34 -15.90
CA SER A 312 -6.75 6.29 -15.53
C SER A 312 -8.12 5.82 -16.00
N GLY A 313 -8.23 5.35 -17.25
CA GLY A 313 -9.46 4.81 -17.81
C GLY A 313 -9.97 3.57 -17.05
N GLU A 314 -9.08 2.63 -16.72
CA GLU A 314 -9.44 1.43 -15.96
C GLU A 314 -9.79 1.74 -14.50
N PHE A 315 -9.09 2.66 -13.85
CA PHE A 315 -9.44 3.13 -12.51
C PHE A 315 -10.77 3.89 -12.48
N ALA A 316 -11.05 4.72 -13.48
CA ALA A 316 -12.35 5.38 -13.61
C ALA A 316 -13.48 4.36 -13.76
N LYS A 317 -13.29 3.36 -14.63
CA LYS A 317 -14.26 2.28 -14.86
C LYS A 317 -14.47 1.40 -13.62
N GLU A 318 -13.42 1.09 -12.87
CA GLU A 318 -13.56 0.30 -11.65
C GLU A 318 -14.20 1.13 -10.52
N ARG A 319 -13.87 2.42 -10.40
CA ARG A 319 -14.51 3.36 -9.47
C ARG A 319 -16.02 3.47 -9.74
N GLU A 320 -16.40 3.65 -10.99
CA GLU A 320 -17.82 3.75 -11.40
C GLU A 320 -18.60 2.47 -11.04
N LYS A 321 -18.02 1.28 -11.28
CA LYS A 321 -18.64 0.01 -10.86
C LYS A 321 -18.82 -0.09 -9.35
N VAL A 322 -17.84 0.36 -8.57
CA VAL A 322 -17.92 0.35 -7.09
C VAL A 322 -19.00 1.30 -6.62
N GLU A 323 -19.05 2.50 -7.17
CA GLU A 323 -20.06 3.51 -6.85
C GLU A 323 -21.48 3.00 -7.18
N ASN A 324 -21.70 2.48 -8.38
CA ASN A 324 -22.97 1.87 -8.80
C ASN A 324 -23.40 0.70 -7.89
N ARG A 325 -22.44 -0.10 -7.41
CA ARG A 325 -22.73 -1.19 -6.46
C ARG A 325 -23.09 -0.65 -5.08
N GLN A 326 -22.40 0.38 -4.60
CA GLN A 326 -22.69 1.01 -3.32
C GLN A 326 -24.05 1.72 -3.34
N THR A 327 -24.38 2.46 -4.40
CA THR A 327 -25.68 3.11 -4.57
C THR A 327 -26.81 2.08 -4.62
N PHE A 328 -26.62 0.97 -5.36
CA PHE A 328 -27.58 -0.14 -5.38
C PHE A 328 -27.80 -0.75 -3.99
N LEU A 329 -26.73 -1.01 -3.23
CA LEU A 329 -26.82 -1.58 -1.88
C LEU A 329 -27.49 -0.60 -0.89
N LYS A 330 -27.19 0.69 -0.98
CA LYS A 330 -27.84 1.75 -0.19
C LYS A 330 -29.33 1.81 -0.49
N LEU A 331 -29.72 1.84 -1.76
CA LEU A 331 -31.13 1.87 -2.19
C LEU A 331 -31.89 0.62 -1.73
N ARG A 332 -31.27 -0.56 -1.87
CA ARG A 332 -31.86 -1.82 -1.40
C ARG A 332 -32.08 -1.81 0.12
N ARG A 333 -31.11 -1.30 0.89
CA ARG A 333 -31.22 -1.19 2.36
C ARG A 333 -32.34 -0.23 2.75
N GLN A 334 -32.48 0.89 2.06
CA GLN A 334 -33.57 1.85 2.27
C GLN A 334 -34.94 1.23 1.99
N HIS A 335 -35.12 0.56 0.84
CA HIS A 335 -36.39 -0.12 0.54
C HIS A 335 -36.73 -1.24 1.52
N GLN A 336 -35.73 -1.96 2.03
CA GLN A 336 -35.96 -3.00 3.02
C GLN A 336 -36.39 -2.41 4.37
N LEU A 337 -35.70 -1.36 4.84
CA LEU A 337 -36.10 -0.60 6.02
C LEU A 337 -37.50 -0.01 5.87
N GLU A 338 -37.86 0.50 4.69
CA GLU A 338 -39.18 1.05 4.42
C GLU A 338 -40.28 -0.03 4.51
N ARG A 339 -40.04 -1.23 3.96
CA ARG A 339 -40.99 -2.35 4.07
C ARG A 339 -41.14 -2.84 5.51
N GLU A 340 -40.04 -3.00 6.22
CA GLU A 340 -40.04 -3.41 7.63
C GLU A 340 -40.77 -2.37 8.49
N LEU A 341 -40.46 -1.09 8.32
CA LEU A 341 -41.14 0.01 9.01
C LEU A 341 -42.64 0.05 8.71
N ASN A 342 -43.04 -0.09 7.44
CA ASN A 342 -44.46 -0.12 7.08
C ASN A 342 -45.18 -1.34 7.69
N GLY A 343 -44.53 -2.50 7.74
CA GLY A 343 -45.07 -3.69 8.42
C GLY A 343 -45.23 -3.49 9.92
N TYR A 344 -44.24 -2.89 10.61
CA TYR A 344 -44.36 -2.56 12.03
C TYR A 344 -45.48 -1.55 12.29
N VAL A 345 -45.62 -0.53 11.44
CA VAL A 345 -46.71 0.45 11.53
C VAL A 345 -48.07 -0.22 11.37
N GLU A 346 -48.21 -1.15 10.42
CA GLU A 346 -49.45 -1.90 10.23
C GLU A 346 -49.79 -2.76 11.46
N TRP A 347 -48.81 -3.45 12.05
CA TRP A 347 -49.00 -4.22 13.28
C TRP A 347 -49.40 -3.34 14.46
N ILE A 348 -48.76 -2.18 14.63
CA ILE A 348 -49.10 -1.21 15.68
C ILE A 348 -50.53 -0.71 15.48
N CYS A 349 -50.90 -0.28 14.27
CA CYS A 349 -52.26 0.18 13.96
C CYS A 349 -53.31 -0.89 14.23
N LYS A 350 -53.02 -2.15 13.89
CA LYS A 350 -53.93 -3.27 14.13
C LYS A 350 -54.06 -3.58 15.63
N ALA A 351 -52.96 -3.53 16.38
CA ALA A 351 -52.98 -3.69 17.83
C ALA A 351 -53.77 -2.55 18.51
N GLU A 352 -53.55 -1.29 18.10
CA GLU A 352 -54.32 -0.13 18.55
C GLU A 352 -55.82 -0.31 18.28
N GLU A 353 -56.20 -0.79 17.09
CA GLU A 353 -57.61 -1.02 16.72
C GLU A 353 -58.27 -2.10 17.57
N VAL A 354 -57.54 -3.18 17.89
CA VAL A 354 -58.05 -4.23 18.79
C VAL A 354 -58.22 -3.68 20.22
N ILE A 355 -57.26 -2.91 20.74
CA ILE A 355 -57.36 -2.27 22.07
C ILE A 355 -58.55 -1.31 22.14
N LEU A 356 -58.81 -0.55 21.07
CA LEU A 356 -59.95 0.36 20.98
C LEU A 356 -61.30 -0.37 20.90
N ALA A 357 -61.33 -1.59 20.32
CA ALA A 357 -62.53 -2.42 20.20
C ALA A 357 -62.83 -3.27 21.45
N GLU A 358 -61.86 -3.47 22.34
CA GLU A 358 -62.01 -4.22 23.57
C GLU A 358 -62.89 -3.46 24.60
N GLU A 359 -64.00 -4.06 25.05
CA GLU A 359 -64.98 -3.43 25.97
C GLU A 359 -64.44 -3.16 27.39
N ARG A 360 -63.26 -3.67 27.73
CA ARG A 360 -62.62 -3.52 29.06
C ARG A 360 -61.69 -2.31 29.20
N THR A 361 -61.41 -1.58 28.12
CA THR A 361 -60.49 -0.42 28.16
C THR A 361 -61.21 0.84 28.64
N THR A 362 -60.54 1.62 29.50
CA THR A 362 -61.12 2.85 30.06
C THR A 362 -61.21 3.97 29.01
N GLU A 363 -62.24 4.82 29.09
CA GLU A 363 -62.44 5.92 28.12
C GLU A 363 -61.25 6.91 28.05
N GLU A 364 -60.51 7.06 29.15
CA GLU A 364 -59.29 7.88 29.21
C GLU A 364 -58.15 7.29 28.35
N GLU A 365 -57.94 5.96 28.40
CA GLU A 365 -56.93 5.28 27.60
C GLU A 365 -57.26 5.33 26.10
N LYS A 366 -58.54 5.19 25.74
CA LYS A 366 -59.00 5.35 24.34
C LYS A 366 -58.74 6.77 23.82
N MET A 367 -59.02 7.79 24.63
CA MET A 367 -58.79 9.19 24.27
C MET A 367 -57.30 9.48 24.05
N HIS A 368 -56.42 8.93 24.90
CA HIS A 368 -54.97 9.06 24.76
C HIS A 368 -54.42 8.45 23.47
N ILE A 369 -54.91 7.27 23.06
CA ILE A 369 -54.51 6.62 21.80
C ILE A 369 -54.96 7.45 20.59
N ILE A 370 -56.20 7.97 20.61
CA ILE A 370 -56.75 8.82 19.53
C ILE A 370 -55.97 10.14 19.42
N GLU A 371 -55.62 10.75 20.56
CA GLU A 371 -54.84 11.98 20.58
C GLU A 371 -53.41 11.76 20.07
N ALA A 372 -52.77 10.64 20.44
CA ALA A 372 -51.48 10.23 19.90
C ALA A 372 -51.51 10.06 18.38
N ARG A 373 -52.56 9.40 17.82
CA ARG A 373 -52.80 9.30 16.36
C ARG A 373 -52.89 10.67 15.70
N ARG A 374 -53.61 11.61 16.32
CA ARG A 374 -53.78 12.99 15.82
C ARG A 374 -52.45 13.75 15.80
N ARG A 375 -51.65 13.64 16.86
CA ARG A 375 -50.32 14.26 16.97
C ARG A 375 -49.32 13.66 15.96
N ALA A 376 -49.31 12.33 15.80
CA ALA A 376 -48.48 11.66 14.82
C ALA A 376 -48.84 12.03 13.37
N ALA A 377 -50.14 12.08 13.04
CA ALA A 377 -50.63 12.52 11.73
C ALA A 377 -50.29 13.99 11.44
N ALA A 378 -50.36 14.86 12.45
CA ALA A 378 -49.96 16.26 12.34
C ALA A 378 -48.44 16.39 12.09
N LYS A 379 -47.60 15.65 12.84
CA LYS A 379 -46.15 15.59 12.59
C LYS A 379 -45.83 15.08 11.17
N ARG A 380 -46.50 14.02 10.70
CA ARG A 380 -46.29 13.45 9.35
C ARG A 380 -46.70 14.41 8.23
N LYS A 381 -47.78 15.16 8.40
CA LYS A 381 -48.17 16.24 7.46
C LYS A 381 -47.14 17.35 7.41
N LYS A 382 -46.62 17.77 8.58
CA LYS A 382 -45.57 18.79 8.70
C LYS A 382 -44.25 18.35 8.05
N LEU A 383 -43.87 17.09 8.23
CA LEU A 383 -42.67 16.51 7.60
C LEU A 383 -42.79 16.43 6.07
N LYS A 384 -43.97 16.04 5.55
CA LYS A 384 -44.26 16.04 4.09
C LYS A 384 -44.29 17.44 3.48
N SER A 385 -44.69 18.47 4.23
CA SER A 385 -44.61 19.85 3.75
C SER A 385 -43.19 20.41 3.77
N LEU A 386 -42.34 19.99 4.71
CA LEU A 386 -40.92 20.38 4.74
C LEU A 386 -40.09 19.68 3.66
N GLY A 387 -40.32 18.38 3.39
CA GLY A 387 -39.54 17.61 2.42
C GLY A 387 -39.76 17.98 0.94
N LYS A 388 -40.68 18.92 0.63
CA LYS A 388 -40.93 19.40 -0.74
C LYS A 388 -40.15 20.68 -1.08
N SER A 389 -39.47 21.26 -0.10
CA SER A 389 -38.58 22.40 -0.26
C SER A 389 -37.21 22.02 0.30
N LYS A 390 -36.18 22.12 -0.54
CA LYS A 390 -34.75 22.00 -0.22
C LYS A 390 -34.15 20.59 -0.43
N SER A 391 -33.91 20.29 -1.71
CA SER A 391 -32.79 19.47 -2.15
C SER A 391 -31.60 20.41 -2.37
N THR A 392 -30.74 20.55 -1.38
CA THR A 392 -29.35 20.99 -1.56
C THR A 392 -28.54 20.32 -0.47
N ASP A 393 -27.56 19.53 -0.90
CA ASP A 393 -26.49 18.97 -0.11
C ASP A 393 -25.90 19.98 0.87
N THR A 394 -25.87 19.60 2.15
CA THR A 394 -24.80 19.93 3.08
C THR A 394 -24.83 18.84 4.14
N GLU A 395 -23.89 17.90 4.00
CA GLU A 395 -23.45 17.03 5.08
C GLU A 395 -22.84 17.90 6.19
N GLU A 396 -22.84 17.36 7.41
CA GLU A 396 -22.19 17.86 8.63
C GLU A 396 -22.98 18.90 9.46
N GLU A 397 -23.73 18.39 10.45
CA GLU A 397 -23.66 18.77 11.87
C GLU A 397 -24.96 18.33 12.58
N GLU A 398 -25.06 17.09 13.04
CA GLU A 398 -25.90 16.75 14.19
C GLU A 398 -25.24 15.61 14.99
N GLY A 399 -24.64 15.99 16.11
CA GLY A 399 -24.12 15.09 17.11
C GLY A 399 -23.83 15.89 18.37
N GLU A 400 -24.85 16.06 19.21
CA GLU A 400 -24.74 15.80 20.64
C GLU A 400 -26.11 15.89 21.32
N GLU A 401 -26.43 14.79 21.98
CA GLU A 401 -27.68 14.44 22.63
C GLU A 401 -27.97 15.30 23.86
N GLU A 402 -29.25 15.62 24.05
CA GLU A 402 -29.79 16.06 25.33
C GLU A 402 -29.60 14.95 26.37
N GLY A 403 -28.63 15.14 27.27
CA GLY A 403 -28.40 14.27 28.42
C GLY A 403 -29.47 14.44 29.48
N GLU A 404 -30.25 13.38 29.67
CA GLU A 404 -31.29 13.17 30.68
C GLU A 404 -30.88 13.52 32.12
N ASP A 405 -31.87 14.02 32.84
CA ASP A 405 -31.91 14.19 34.29
C ASP A 405 -31.58 12.90 35.05
N GLY A 406 -30.32 12.79 35.51
CA GLY A 406 -29.87 11.78 36.46
C GLY A 406 -29.99 12.25 37.92
N PHE A 407 -31.17 12.10 38.52
CA PHE A 407 -31.33 12.14 39.97
C PHE A 407 -30.71 10.86 40.57
N SER A 408 -29.55 10.95 41.24
CA SER A 408 -29.20 10.25 42.51
C SER A 408 -27.69 10.12 42.75
N ARG A 409 -27.31 10.29 44.03
CA ARG A 409 -26.03 9.94 44.71
C ARG A 409 -24.86 10.92 44.59
N ALA A 410 -25.03 12.10 45.18
CA ALA A 410 -23.93 12.79 45.88
C ALA A 410 -24.46 13.64 47.05
N SER A 411 -25.36 13.09 47.85
CA SER A 411 -25.55 13.51 49.24
C SER A 411 -24.85 12.44 50.09
N TYR A 412 -24.21 12.85 51.19
CA TYR A 412 -23.39 12.03 52.10
C TYR A 412 -21.89 11.95 51.81
N LEU A 413 -21.20 13.09 51.71
CA LEU A 413 -19.85 13.22 52.28
C LEU A 413 -19.51 14.70 52.48
N GLY A 414 -19.26 15.09 53.73
CA GLY A 414 -18.68 16.40 54.07
C GLY A 414 -19.56 17.35 54.87
N LYS A 415 -19.88 16.99 56.12
CA LYS A 415 -20.28 17.96 57.15
C LYS A 415 -19.15 18.99 57.39
N LYS A 416 -19.55 20.26 57.49
CA LYS A 416 -18.86 21.39 58.15
C LYS A 416 -17.55 21.89 57.52
N VAL A 417 -17.64 23.01 56.78
CA VAL A 417 -16.89 24.24 57.11
C VAL A 417 -17.81 25.45 56.89
N LYS A 418 -18.36 25.97 57.98
CA LYS A 418 -18.91 27.33 58.05
C LYS A 418 -17.70 28.25 58.29
N ASN A 419 -17.20 28.94 57.27
CA ASN A 419 -16.43 30.17 57.47
C ASN A 419 -16.24 31.02 56.20
N LYS A 420 -16.54 32.32 56.38
CA LYS A 420 -16.09 33.52 55.64
C LYS A 420 -16.63 33.76 54.20
N GLY A 421 -17.50 34.76 54.10
CA GLY A 421 -18.05 35.35 52.86
C GLY A 421 -17.04 36.01 51.90
N ALA A 422 -15.73 35.88 52.12
CA ALA A 422 -14.68 36.30 51.18
C ALA A 422 -14.36 35.24 50.11
N CYS A 423 -14.64 33.96 50.38
CA CYS A 423 -14.35 32.88 49.44
C CYS A 423 -15.37 32.86 48.28
N VAL A 424 -16.66 33.14 48.55
CA VAL A 424 -17.71 33.11 47.52
C VAL A 424 -17.52 34.21 46.45
N SER A 425 -17.01 35.38 46.83
CA SER A 425 -16.67 36.45 45.87
C SER A 425 -15.46 36.08 45.01
N PHE A 426 -14.44 35.46 45.60
CA PHE A 426 -13.25 34.95 44.89
C PHE A 426 -13.61 33.88 43.85
N TRP A 427 -14.38 32.86 44.23
CA TRP A 427 -14.83 31.80 43.31
C TRP A 427 -15.75 32.32 42.20
N ARG A 428 -16.54 33.37 42.48
CA ARG A 428 -17.38 34.02 41.48
C ARG A 428 -16.56 34.89 40.51
N ALA A 429 -15.49 35.52 40.99
CA ALA A 429 -14.53 36.25 40.17
C ALA A 429 -13.71 35.30 39.27
N GLU A 430 -13.23 34.18 39.82
CA GLU A 430 -12.52 33.14 39.08
C GLU A 430 -13.37 32.54 37.95
N LYS A 431 -14.64 32.22 38.22
CA LYS A 431 -15.57 31.73 37.19
C LYS A 431 -15.80 32.74 36.06
N ARG A 432 -15.90 34.04 36.40
CA ARG A 432 -16.02 35.11 35.39
C ARG A 432 -14.73 35.26 34.59
N PHE A 433 -13.57 35.16 35.24
CA PHE A 433 -12.26 35.23 34.59
C PHE A 433 -12.06 34.06 33.62
N ARG A 434 -12.38 32.82 34.03
CA ARG A 434 -12.30 31.64 33.18
C ARG A 434 -13.24 31.70 31.97
N PHE A 435 -14.45 32.25 32.15
CA PHE A 435 -15.39 32.48 31.06
C PHE A 435 -14.87 33.54 30.07
N TRP A 436 -14.31 34.63 30.58
CA TRP A 436 -13.69 35.66 29.75
C TRP A 436 -12.51 35.12 28.92
N ILE A 437 -11.60 34.34 29.54
CA ILE A 437 -10.50 33.68 28.82
C ILE A 437 -11.04 32.74 27.74
N ARG A 438 -12.08 31.96 28.02
CA ARG A 438 -12.71 31.09 27.01
C ARG A 438 -13.26 31.87 25.81
N HIS A 439 -13.82 33.06 26.05
CA HIS A 439 -14.28 33.93 24.98
C HIS A 439 -13.11 34.47 24.15
N VAL A 440 -12.00 34.83 24.78
CA VAL A 440 -10.76 35.26 24.10
C VAL A 440 -10.15 34.14 23.25
N VAL A 441 -10.05 32.92 23.80
CA VAL A 441 -9.49 31.75 23.10
C VAL A 441 -10.33 31.36 21.87
N LYS A 442 -11.65 31.52 21.95
CA LYS A 442 -12.58 31.26 20.83
C LYS A 442 -12.72 32.45 19.86
N ALA A 443 -12.10 33.59 20.14
CA ALA A 443 -12.19 34.76 19.28
C ALA A 443 -11.34 34.57 18.01
N GLN A 444 -11.88 35.02 16.87
CA GLN A 444 -11.22 34.88 15.57
C GLN A 444 -9.84 35.58 15.51
N TRP A 445 -9.66 36.69 16.22
CA TRP A 445 -8.35 37.33 16.38
C TRP A 445 -7.31 36.36 16.92
N PHE A 446 -7.66 35.61 17.98
CA PHE A 446 -6.69 34.77 18.71
C PHE A 446 -6.19 33.63 17.83
N TYR A 447 -7.07 33.09 16.99
CA TYR A 447 -6.71 32.16 15.93
C TYR A 447 -5.71 32.74 14.93
N TRP A 448 -5.96 33.94 14.37
CA TRP A 448 -5.04 34.60 13.46
C TRP A 448 -3.68 34.94 14.09
N PHE A 449 -3.68 35.33 15.37
CA PHE A 449 -2.47 35.60 16.12
C PHE A 449 -1.58 34.35 16.22
N VAL A 450 -2.15 33.18 16.57
CA VAL A 450 -1.41 31.92 16.64
C VAL A 450 -0.86 31.52 15.27
N ILE A 451 -1.63 31.65 14.20
CA ILE A 451 -1.16 31.35 12.84
C ILE A 451 0.03 32.24 12.45
N VAL A 452 -0.03 33.53 12.76
CA VAL A 452 1.08 34.46 12.48
C VAL A 452 2.34 34.08 13.27
N LEU A 453 2.20 33.62 14.52
CA LEU A 453 3.33 33.11 15.31
C LEU A 453 3.92 31.83 14.69
N VAL A 454 3.08 30.89 14.25
CA VAL A 454 3.53 29.68 13.54
C VAL A 454 4.27 30.04 12.26
N PHE A 455 3.76 31.00 11.48
CA PHE A 455 4.41 31.49 10.27
C PHE A 455 5.79 32.09 10.58
N PHE A 456 5.89 33.00 11.54
CA PHE A 456 7.18 33.61 11.90
C PHE A 456 8.18 32.60 12.47
N ASN A 457 7.74 31.64 13.28
CA ASN A 457 8.58 30.55 13.75
C ASN A 457 9.13 29.73 12.56
N THR A 458 8.27 29.42 11.59
CA THR A 458 8.66 28.69 10.37
C THR A 458 9.67 29.49 9.53
N VAL A 459 9.49 30.82 9.43
CA VAL A 459 10.44 31.71 8.77
C VAL A 459 11.79 31.74 9.51
N CYS A 460 11.79 31.79 10.84
CA CYS A 460 13.02 31.74 11.63
C CYS A 460 13.81 30.45 11.39
N VAL A 461 13.14 29.29 11.34
CA VAL A 461 13.78 28.01 11.00
C VAL A 461 14.30 28.03 9.55
N ALA A 462 13.55 28.59 8.60
CA ALA A 462 13.94 28.64 7.19
C ALA A 462 15.12 29.58 6.87
N VAL A 463 15.38 30.58 7.74
CA VAL A 463 16.46 31.56 7.56
C VAL A 463 17.83 31.00 7.95
N GLU A 464 17.88 29.88 8.66
CA GLU A 464 19.12 29.22 9.05
C GLU A 464 19.92 28.74 7.82
N HIS A 465 21.20 29.13 7.72
CA HIS A 465 22.07 28.74 6.60
C HIS A 465 23.53 28.57 7.01
N TYR A 466 24.29 27.80 6.22
CA TYR A 466 25.71 27.57 6.45
C TYR A 466 26.52 28.87 6.33
N GLY A 467 27.42 29.12 7.28
CA GLY A 467 28.27 30.31 7.30
C GLY A 467 27.54 31.61 7.71
N GLN A 468 26.36 31.51 8.31
CA GLN A 468 25.59 32.68 8.71
C GLN A 468 26.29 33.55 9.77
N PRO A 469 26.06 34.88 9.76
CA PRO A 469 26.70 35.78 10.70
C PRO A 469 26.31 35.45 12.15
N GLN A 470 27.26 35.60 13.09
CA GLN A 470 27.06 35.26 14.51
C GLN A 470 25.86 35.99 15.15
N PHE A 471 25.49 37.17 14.64
CA PHE A 471 24.29 37.89 15.07
C PHE A 471 23.01 37.12 14.74
N LEU A 472 22.91 36.55 13.53
CA LEU A 472 21.74 35.80 13.10
C LEU A 472 21.61 34.50 13.90
N THR A 473 22.71 33.78 14.12
CA THR A 473 22.73 32.58 14.99
C THR A 473 22.23 32.91 16.40
N ARG A 474 22.68 34.03 16.97
CA ARG A 474 22.21 34.46 18.30
C ARG A 474 20.73 34.87 18.28
N PHE A 475 20.28 35.60 17.26
CA PHE A 475 18.88 36.00 17.11
C PHE A 475 17.96 34.79 17.00
N LEU A 476 18.28 33.82 16.13
CA LEU A 476 17.50 32.59 15.94
C LEU A 476 17.44 31.75 17.21
N TYR A 477 18.56 31.60 17.92
CA TYR A 477 18.60 30.92 19.22
C TYR A 477 17.64 31.55 20.24
N PHE A 478 17.62 32.88 20.36
CA PHE A 478 16.68 33.55 21.27
C PHE A 478 15.24 33.54 20.77
N ALA A 479 15.03 33.62 19.44
CA ALA A 479 13.72 33.54 18.83
C ALA A 479 13.06 32.17 19.11
N GLU A 480 13.83 31.08 19.08
CA GLU A 480 13.35 29.73 19.41
C GLU A 480 12.77 29.66 20.83
N TYR A 481 13.50 30.18 21.84
CA TYR A 481 12.97 30.27 23.21
C TYR A 481 11.77 31.21 23.31
N GLY A 482 11.75 32.30 22.54
CA GLY A 482 10.64 33.23 22.45
C GLY A 482 9.36 32.56 21.94
N PHE A 483 9.44 31.86 20.82
CA PHE A 483 8.31 31.11 20.25
C PHE A 483 7.88 29.96 21.17
N LEU A 484 8.81 29.21 21.74
CA LEU A 484 8.50 28.16 22.72
C LEU A 484 7.71 28.72 23.91
N GLY A 485 8.13 29.87 24.44
CA GLY A 485 7.41 30.56 25.52
C GLY A 485 5.98 30.97 25.12
N LEU A 486 5.81 31.52 23.92
CA LEU A 486 4.50 31.92 23.40
C LEU A 486 3.56 30.72 23.18
N PHE A 487 4.07 29.61 22.63
CA PHE A 487 3.29 28.38 22.45
C PHE A 487 2.96 27.69 23.78
N MET A 488 3.89 27.66 24.73
CA MET A 488 3.59 27.16 26.08
C MET A 488 2.50 28.00 26.76
N MET A 489 2.56 29.33 26.63
CA MET A 489 1.54 30.22 27.16
C MET A 489 0.17 29.96 26.51
N GLU A 490 0.13 29.84 25.18
CA GLU A 490 -1.08 29.49 24.44
C GLU A 490 -1.69 28.15 24.94
N MET A 491 -0.87 27.12 25.10
CA MET A 491 -1.26 25.79 25.60
C MET A 491 -1.88 25.89 27.00
N VAL A 492 -1.20 26.58 27.92
CA VAL A 492 -1.66 26.75 29.30
C VAL A 492 -2.97 27.54 29.36
N VAL A 493 -3.10 28.60 28.55
CA VAL A 493 -4.32 29.41 28.46
C VAL A 493 -5.50 28.58 27.95
N LYS A 494 -5.30 27.76 26.90
CA LYS A 494 -6.32 26.85 26.36
C LYS A 494 -6.74 25.78 27.38
N MET A 495 -5.78 25.12 28.02
CA MET A 495 -6.02 24.09 29.03
C MET A 495 -6.77 24.65 30.25
N TYR A 496 -6.44 25.86 30.70
CA TYR A 496 -7.16 26.54 31.79
C TYR A 496 -8.59 26.94 31.38
N ALA A 497 -8.78 27.46 30.16
CA ALA A 497 -10.07 27.94 29.67
C ALA A 497 -11.09 26.81 29.43
N LEU A 498 -10.67 25.73 28.78
CA LEU A 498 -11.52 24.60 28.40
C LEU A 498 -11.62 23.57 29.53
N GLY A 499 -10.56 23.44 30.34
CA GLY A 499 -10.39 22.36 31.30
C GLY A 499 -9.62 21.19 30.68
N PRO A 500 -8.82 20.46 31.46
CA PRO A 500 -7.89 19.46 30.94
C PRO A 500 -8.59 18.32 30.21
N ARG A 501 -9.75 17.85 30.69
CA ARG A 501 -10.48 16.74 30.05
C ARG A 501 -10.95 17.07 28.64
N ILE A 502 -11.63 18.21 28.47
CA ILE A 502 -12.12 18.66 27.15
C ILE A 502 -10.95 19.01 26.24
N TYR A 503 -9.86 19.58 26.78
CA TYR A 503 -8.65 19.89 26.01
C TYR A 503 -8.00 18.64 25.41
N PHE A 504 -7.90 17.54 26.19
CA PHE A 504 -7.39 16.26 25.70
C PHE A 504 -8.39 15.46 24.86
N GLU A 505 -9.70 15.70 24.98
CA GLU A 505 -10.73 15.15 24.09
C GLU A 505 -10.80 15.91 22.74
N SER A 506 -10.35 17.18 22.70
CA SER A 506 -10.32 18.02 21.50
C SER A 506 -9.02 17.91 20.67
N ALA A 507 -8.08 17.08 21.10
CA ALA A 507 -6.86 16.71 20.37
C ALA A 507 -7.11 15.42 19.59
#